data_AF-A0A935PFJ2-F1
#
_entry.id   AF-A0A935PFJ2-F1
#
_cell.length_a   1.000
_cell.length_b   1.000
_cell.length_c   1.000
_cell.angle_alpha   90.00
_cell.angle_beta   90.00
_cell.angle_gamma   90.00
#
_symmetry.space_group_name_H-M   'P 1'
#
loop_
_entity.id
_entity.type
_entity.pdbx_description
1 polymer ?
#
loop_
_entity_poly.entity_id
_entity_poly.type
_entity_poly.pdbx_seq_one_letter_code
_entity_poly.pdbx_strand_id
1 'polypeptide(L)'
;MDLQNYRAAPDRILVGHSLGGSLAVHILLHQPALFRSYVVVSPPVWRYEGLAEDIARGMESAGRAGATVTLVVGEGENANLRGGVERFAAELRSAESRGLRSTLIDLPGGDHSSTWFPAVAQALEARYAAWRFPFFEDSLGLAKAGGFEALQAMYARMSASFGYRIAPPVELLLRVARMEVEARRYALAWRIALDYRAAYPVDAERVINQIGLAQLRGGAVPEALATFRRNAALFPAALNVHRALAEALCRAGETAAARQSYAEAARLAEERADPRRVAYRAQAVKGCAG
;
A
#
# COMPACT_ATOMS: atom_id res chain seq x y z
N MET A 1 23.66 9.32 4.53
CA MET A 1 22.98 8.01 4.46
C MET A 1 23.14 7.47 3.06
N ASP A 2 23.77 6.32 2.92
CA ASP A 2 23.93 5.69 1.62
C ASP A 2 22.62 4.99 1.23
N LEU A 3 21.82 5.67 0.41
CA LEU A 3 20.53 5.16 -0.09
C LEU A 3 20.72 3.96 -1.03
N GLN A 4 21.95 3.61 -1.42
CA GLN A 4 22.22 2.46 -2.30
C GLN A 4 21.85 1.11 -1.67
N ASN A 5 21.73 1.04 -0.34
CA ASN A 5 21.44 -0.21 0.37
C ASN A 5 19.95 -0.45 0.66
N TYR A 6 19.06 0.50 0.32
CA TYR A 6 17.63 0.39 0.60
C TYR A 6 16.79 0.71 -0.63
N ARG A 7 15.74 -0.09 -0.86
CA ARG A 7 14.68 0.25 -1.83
C ARG A 7 13.87 1.42 -1.27
N ALA A 8 14.26 2.64 -1.61
CA ALA A 8 13.54 3.85 -1.26
C ALA A 8 12.44 4.16 -2.28
N ALA A 9 11.28 4.62 -1.80
CA ALA A 9 10.25 5.19 -2.67
C ALA A 9 10.77 6.50 -3.30
N PRO A 10 10.32 6.87 -4.51
CA PRO A 10 10.76 8.10 -5.17
C PRO A 10 10.27 9.37 -4.45
N ASP A 11 9.30 9.25 -3.54
CA ASP A 11 8.77 10.36 -2.76
C ASP A 11 9.71 10.80 -1.63
N ARG A 12 10.66 11.67 -1.97
CA ARG A 12 11.60 12.25 -1.01
C ARG A 12 11.02 13.51 -0.39
N ILE A 13 11.03 13.57 0.94
CA ILE A 13 10.51 14.70 1.73
C ILE A 13 11.68 15.37 2.45
N LEU A 14 11.80 16.69 2.29
CA LEU A 14 12.69 17.51 3.11
C LEU A 14 11.87 18.26 4.16
N VAL A 15 12.24 18.11 5.42
CA VAL A 15 11.60 18.80 6.54
C VAL A 15 12.65 19.72 7.18
N GLY A 16 12.34 21.01 7.29
CA GLY A 16 13.25 21.99 7.85
C GLY A 16 12.53 22.98 8.76
N HIS A 17 13.08 23.19 9.95
CA HIS A 17 12.62 24.22 10.90
C HIS A 17 13.64 25.34 11.06
N SER A 18 13.14 26.57 11.20
CA SER A 18 13.98 27.76 11.39
C SER A 18 15.04 27.84 10.28
N LEU A 19 16.34 27.89 10.61
CA LEU A 19 17.43 27.88 9.62
C LEU A 19 17.38 26.65 8.69
N GLY A 20 16.98 25.48 9.19
CA GLY A 20 16.74 24.31 8.34
C GLY A 20 15.59 24.52 7.36
N GLY A 21 14.59 25.31 7.74
CA GLY A 21 13.52 25.75 6.84
C GLY A 21 14.05 26.68 5.75
N SER A 22 14.97 27.59 6.07
CA SER A 22 15.63 28.43 5.06
C SER A 22 16.47 27.61 4.08
N LEU A 23 17.16 26.57 4.56
CA LEU A 23 17.85 25.61 3.70
C LEU A 23 16.87 24.86 2.79
N ALA A 24 15.70 24.47 3.31
CA ALA A 24 14.67 23.84 2.50
C ALA A 24 14.15 24.76 1.38
N VAL A 25 13.96 26.05 1.67
CA VAL A 25 13.62 27.08 0.67
C VAL A 25 14.74 27.23 -0.36
N HIS A 26 16.00 27.26 0.07
CA HIS A 26 17.14 27.32 -0.83
C HIS A 26 17.17 26.12 -1.80
N ILE A 27 17.05 24.90 -1.27
CA ILE A 27 17.04 23.68 -2.10
C ILE A 27 15.84 23.65 -3.04
N LEU A 28 14.66 24.10 -2.61
CA LEU A 28 13.48 24.22 -3.46
C LEU A 28 13.74 25.12 -4.68
N LEU A 29 14.40 26.26 -4.48
CA LEU A 29 14.61 27.25 -5.55
C LEU A 29 15.78 26.89 -6.46
N HIS A 30 16.82 26.21 -5.95
CA HIS A 30 18.03 25.91 -6.71
C HIS A 30 18.11 24.48 -7.24
N GLN A 31 17.58 23.50 -6.49
CA GLN A 31 17.65 22.07 -6.83
C GLN A 31 16.31 21.33 -6.54
N PRO A 32 15.19 21.78 -7.11
CA PRO A 32 13.85 21.28 -6.79
C PRO A 32 13.64 19.79 -7.08
N ALA A 33 14.45 19.18 -7.96
CA ALA A 33 14.33 17.76 -8.28
C ALA A 33 14.88 16.82 -7.19
N LEU A 34 15.58 17.35 -6.17
CA LEU A 34 16.09 16.53 -5.06
C LEU A 34 15.00 16.04 -4.13
N PHE A 35 13.92 16.80 -3.95
CA PHE A 35 12.81 16.43 -3.09
C PHE A 35 11.49 16.70 -3.79
N ARG A 36 10.54 15.79 -3.63
CA ARG A 36 9.19 15.99 -4.15
C ARG A 36 8.37 16.89 -3.23
N SER A 37 8.64 16.81 -1.92
CA SER A 37 7.91 17.54 -0.89
C SER A 37 8.83 18.31 0.04
N TYR A 38 8.42 19.53 0.37
CA TYR A 38 9.13 20.42 1.28
C TYR A 38 8.17 20.79 2.42
N VAL A 39 8.51 20.40 3.65
CA VAL A 39 7.83 20.85 4.86
C VAL A 39 8.71 21.90 5.50
N VAL A 40 8.28 23.15 5.38
CA VAL A 40 9.07 24.32 5.77
C VAL A 40 8.40 24.94 6.99
N VAL A 41 9.05 24.86 8.14
CA VAL A 41 8.47 25.25 9.43
C VAL A 41 9.17 26.49 9.97
N SER A 42 8.42 27.57 10.18
CA SER A 42 8.90 28.85 10.71
C SER A 42 10.23 29.33 10.11
N PRO A 43 10.37 29.38 8.77
CA PRO A 43 11.65 29.73 8.17
C PRO A 43 11.92 31.23 8.31
N PRO A 44 13.13 31.67 8.73
CA PRO A 44 13.47 33.08 8.81
C PRO A 44 13.81 33.71 7.46
N VAL A 45 12.90 33.58 6.49
CA VAL A 45 13.07 34.03 5.10
C VAL A 45 13.27 35.54 4.96
N TRP A 46 12.85 36.34 5.95
CA TRP A 46 13.14 37.79 5.94
C TRP A 46 14.64 38.10 6.14
N ARG A 47 15.43 37.14 6.63
CA ARG A 47 16.89 37.21 6.74
C ARG A 47 17.60 36.53 5.57
N TYR A 48 16.85 35.94 4.63
CA TYR A 48 17.42 35.30 3.45
C TYR A 48 17.79 36.39 2.44
N GLU A 49 19.09 36.70 2.36
CA GLU A 49 19.66 37.61 1.36
C GLU A 49 19.54 37.05 -0.06
N GLY A 50 19.00 37.84 -0.99
CA GLY A 50 18.81 37.43 -2.38
C GLY A 50 17.56 36.57 -2.65
N LEU A 51 16.69 36.35 -1.65
CA LEU A 51 15.50 35.50 -1.81
C LEU A 51 14.61 35.90 -2.99
N ALA A 52 14.40 37.19 -3.22
CA ALA A 52 13.55 37.67 -4.32
C ALA A 52 14.08 37.23 -5.70
N GLU A 53 15.41 37.29 -5.88
CA GLU A 53 16.03 36.84 -7.12
C GLU A 53 15.99 35.30 -7.25
N ASP A 54 16.22 34.59 -6.15
CA ASP A 54 16.12 33.13 -6.12
C ASP A 54 14.70 32.66 -6.43
N ILE A 55 13.67 33.35 -5.96
CA ILE A 55 12.27 33.10 -6.32
C ILE A 55 12.08 33.32 -7.82
N ALA A 56 12.54 34.46 -8.35
CA ALA A 56 12.40 34.78 -9.77
C ALA A 56 13.06 33.73 -10.69
N ARG A 57 14.22 33.20 -10.29
CA ARG A 57 14.96 32.17 -11.05
C ARG A 57 14.44 30.75 -10.84
N GLY A 58 14.09 30.42 -9.60
CA GLY A 58 13.90 29.03 -9.16
C GLY A 58 12.46 28.53 -9.25
N MET A 59 11.48 29.42 -9.13
CA MET A 59 10.08 29.02 -8.93
C MET A 59 9.48 28.28 -10.13
N GLU A 60 9.89 28.64 -11.35
CA GLU A 60 9.46 27.90 -12.56
C GLU A 60 10.02 26.48 -12.58
N SER A 61 11.28 26.29 -12.19
CA SER A 61 11.91 24.97 -12.07
C SER A 61 11.22 24.12 -11.00
N ALA A 62 10.87 24.75 -9.86
CA ALA A 62 10.12 24.09 -8.80
C ALA A 62 8.73 23.62 -9.26
N GLY A 63 8.04 24.44 -10.07
CA GLY A 63 6.79 24.06 -10.72
C GLY A 63 6.93 22.90 -11.70
N ARG A 64 7.95 22.92 -12.57
CA ARG A 64 8.24 21.81 -13.51
C ARG A 64 8.59 20.50 -12.80
N ALA A 65 9.30 20.56 -11.67
CA ALA A 65 9.54 19.40 -10.81
C ALA A 65 8.27 18.94 -10.05
N GLY A 66 7.19 19.74 -10.12
CA GLY A 66 5.93 19.56 -9.42
C GLY A 66 6.07 19.54 -7.90
N ALA A 67 7.00 20.34 -7.37
CA ALA A 67 7.27 20.41 -5.95
C ALA A 67 5.99 20.71 -5.15
N THR A 68 5.85 20.05 -4.00
CA THR A 68 4.77 20.35 -3.04
C THR A 68 5.35 21.00 -1.80
N VAL A 69 4.84 22.16 -1.39
CA VAL A 69 5.34 22.93 -0.25
C VAL A 69 4.27 23.06 0.82
N THR A 70 4.52 22.49 1.99
CA THR A 70 3.73 22.79 3.20
C THR A 70 4.53 23.77 4.04
N LEU A 71 4.08 25.01 4.08
CA LEU A 71 4.65 26.08 4.85
C LEU A 71 3.87 26.19 6.17
N VAL A 72 4.56 26.09 7.30
CA VAL A 72 3.95 26.15 8.63
C VAL A 72 4.55 27.30 9.43
N VAL A 73 3.73 28.03 10.16
CA VAL A 73 4.17 29.10 11.07
C VAL A 73 3.38 29.06 12.36
N GLY A 74 4.04 29.30 13.49
CA GLY A 74 3.40 29.41 14.79
C GLY A 74 2.69 30.75 14.98
N GLU A 75 1.53 30.74 15.63
CA GLU A 75 0.79 31.95 16.03
C GLU A 75 1.65 32.91 16.87
N GLY A 76 2.42 32.38 17.82
CA GLY A 76 3.30 33.12 18.73
C GLY A 76 4.65 33.52 18.13
N GLU A 77 4.85 33.37 16.82
CA GLU A 77 6.05 33.86 16.15
C GLU A 77 6.08 35.39 16.07
N ASN A 78 7.28 35.97 16.02
CA ASN A 78 7.41 37.42 15.91
C ASN A 78 6.92 37.94 14.55
N ALA A 79 6.55 39.23 14.50
CA ALA A 79 5.96 39.87 13.32
C ALA A 79 6.84 39.79 12.06
N ASN A 80 8.17 39.85 12.22
CA ASN A 80 9.08 39.76 11.07
C ASN A 80 9.06 38.36 10.45
N LEU A 81 9.01 37.31 11.28
CA LEU A 81 8.90 35.93 10.81
C LEU A 81 7.58 35.70 10.12
N ARG A 82 6.47 36.05 10.77
CA ARG A 82 5.13 35.86 10.22
C ARG A 82 4.95 36.62 8.90
N GLY A 83 5.32 37.90 8.86
CA GLY A 83 5.25 38.69 7.63
C GLY A 83 6.15 38.15 6.51
N GLY A 84 7.33 37.60 6.84
CA GLY A 84 8.19 36.93 5.87
C GLY A 84 7.55 35.67 5.29
N VAL A 85 6.98 34.82 6.14
CA VAL A 85 6.26 33.61 5.76
C VAL A 85 5.04 33.94 4.88
N GLU A 86 4.24 34.94 5.24
CA GLU A 86 3.05 35.35 4.50
C GLU A 86 3.39 35.83 3.08
N ARG A 87 4.45 36.63 2.95
CA ARG A 87 4.96 37.06 1.63
C ARG A 87 5.43 35.87 0.81
N PHE A 88 6.23 34.98 1.40
CA PHE A 88 6.69 33.79 0.69
C PHE A 88 5.53 32.86 0.30
N ALA A 89 4.51 32.73 1.14
CA ALA A 89 3.30 31.99 0.82
C ALA A 89 2.55 32.59 -0.39
N ALA A 90 2.53 33.92 -0.53
CA ALA A 90 1.93 34.58 -1.68
C ALA A 90 2.69 34.26 -2.97
N GLU A 91 4.02 34.26 -2.93
CA GLU A 91 4.87 33.86 -4.06
C GLU A 91 4.61 32.41 -4.48
N LEU A 92 4.52 31.49 -3.51
CA LEU A 92 4.19 30.08 -3.75
C LEU A 92 2.81 29.92 -4.40
N ARG A 93 1.79 30.62 -3.90
CA ARG A 93 0.43 30.60 -4.49
C ARG A 93 0.42 31.09 -5.93
N SER A 94 1.17 32.14 -6.25
CA SER A 94 1.26 32.66 -7.63
C SER A 94 1.84 31.62 -8.60
N ALA A 95 2.71 30.73 -8.10
CA ALA A 95 3.38 29.69 -8.85
C ALA A 95 2.57 28.41 -9.03
N GLU A 96 1.39 28.28 -8.42
CA GLU A 96 0.56 27.07 -8.54
C GLU A 96 0.09 26.81 -9.97
N SER A 97 -0.12 27.90 -10.73
CA SER A 97 -0.38 27.86 -12.17
C SER A 97 0.71 27.17 -12.99
N ARG A 98 1.92 27.00 -12.42
CA ARG A 98 3.10 26.40 -13.07
C ARG A 98 3.38 24.98 -12.59
N GLY A 99 2.45 24.36 -11.87
CA GLY A 99 2.54 22.97 -11.42
C GLY A 99 3.07 22.77 -9.99
N LEU A 100 3.48 23.84 -9.30
CA LEU A 100 3.77 23.81 -7.87
C LEU A 100 2.45 23.66 -7.09
N ARG A 101 2.49 23.03 -5.91
CA ARG A 101 1.35 23.04 -4.99
C ARG A 101 1.79 23.54 -3.63
N SER A 102 1.04 24.45 -3.03
CA SER A 102 1.38 25.03 -1.74
C SER A 102 0.25 24.91 -0.74
N THR A 103 0.60 24.83 0.54
CA THR A 103 -0.35 24.93 1.65
C THR A 103 0.31 25.71 2.76
N LEU A 104 -0.38 26.74 3.26
CA LEU A 104 0.04 27.48 4.44
C LEU A 104 -0.77 26.99 5.65
N ILE A 105 -0.10 26.63 6.72
CA ILE A 105 -0.69 26.23 8.00
C ILE A 105 -0.25 27.24 9.05
N ASP A 106 -1.22 27.93 9.64
CA ASP A 106 -1.01 28.74 10.84
C ASP A 106 -1.32 27.88 12.05
N LEU A 107 -0.35 27.68 12.95
CA LEU A 107 -0.45 26.75 14.06
C LEU A 107 -0.90 27.49 15.34
N PRO A 108 -2.15 27.29 15.81
CA PRO A 108 -2.66 27.99 16.97
C PRO A 108 -1.85 27.69 18.23
N GLY A 109 -1.54 28.74 19.00
CA GLY A 109 -0.76 28.64 20.23
C GLY A 109 0.70 28.15 20.08
N GLY A 110 1.17 27.91 18.86
CA GLY A 110 2.55 27.51 18.59
C GLY A 110 3.51 28.70 18.62
N ASP A 111 4.64 28.57 19.27
CA ASP A 111 5.77 29.51 19.23
C ASP A 111 6.97 28.92 18.48
N HIS A 112 8.07 29.67 18.37
CA HIS A 112 9.25 29.23 17.61
C HIS A 112 9.80 27.87 18.06
N SER A 113 9.69 27.54 19.34
CA SER A 113 10.24 26.31 19.93
C SER A 113 9.26 25.13 19.90
N SER A 114 7.97 25.40 20.04
CA SER A 114 6.92 24.38 20.14
C SER A 114 6.31 24.01 18.79
N THR A 115 6.44 24.86 17.77
CA THR A 115 5.83 24.65 16.45
C THR A 115 6.36 23.43 15.71
N TRP A 116 7.60 22.98 15.97
CA TRP A 116 8.23 21.88 15.23
C TRP A 116 7.41 20.59 15.20
N PHE A 117 7.05 20.03 16.35
CA PHE A 117 6.40 18.71 16.39
C PHE A 117 4.99 18.72 15.79
N PRO A 118 4.10 19.67 16.15
CA PRO A 118 2.77 19.74 15.54
C PRO A 118 2.83 20.05 14.04
N ALA A 119 3.79 20.88 13.60
CA ALA A 119 3.95 21.22 12.19
C ALA A 119 4.30 19.99 11.35
N VAL A 120 5.26 19.18 11.80
CA VAL A 120 5.63 17.96 11.07
C VAL A 120 4.47 16.98 11.04
N ALA A 121 3.78 16.76 12.17
CA ALA A 121 2.62 15.88 12.21
C ALA A 121 1.51 16.32 11.24
N GLN A 122 1.09 17.59 11.29
CA GLN A 122 0.05 18.12 10.42
C GLN A 122 0.46 18.13 8.95
N ALA A 123 1.72 18.45 8.64
CA ALA A 123 2.21 18.44 7.28
C ALA A 123 2.20 17.03 6.67
N LEU A 124 2.59 16.00 7.45
CA LEU A 124 2.52 14.61 7.02
C LEU A 124 1.06 14.15 6.89
N GLU A 125 0.18 14.50 7.83
CA GLU A 125 -1.25 14.18 7.72
C GLU A 125 -1.89 14.79 6.47
N ALA A 126 -1.59 16.06 6.15
CA ALA A 126 -2.08 16.71 4.95
C ALA A 126 -1.55 16.03 3.68
N ARG A 127 -0.24 15.73 3.63
CA ARG A 127 0.39 15.02 2.49
C ARG A 127 -0.23 13.65 2.25
N TYR A 128 -0.46 12.91 3.32
CA TYR A 128 -0.94 11.53 3.28
C TYR A 128 -2.45 11.41 3.48
N ALA A 129 -3.21 12.50 3.41
CA ALA A 129 -4.67 12.47 3.62
C ALA A 129 -5.38 11.49 2.67
N ALA A 130 -4.88 11.35 1.43
CA ALA A 130 -5.40 10.41 0.44
C ALA A 130 -5.20 8.93 0.80
N TRP A 131 -4.37 8.62 1.82
CA TRP A 131 -4.14 7.28 2.34
C TRP A 131 -5.23 6.85 3.34
N ARG A 132 -6.09 7.77 3.77
CA ARG A 132 -7.19 7.46 4.69
C ARG A 132 -8.25 6.63 3.96
N PHE A 133 -8.35 5.36 4.35
CA PHE A 133 -9.50 4.51 4.07
C PHE A 133 -10.27 4.30 5.38
N PRO A 134 -11.62 4.28 5.38
CA PRO A 134 -12.37 3.95 6.58
C PRO A 134 -11.91 2.60 7.14
N PHE A 135 -11.69 2.54 8.45
CA PHE A 135 -11.31 1.30 9.10
C PHE A 135 -12.42 0.25 8.92
N PHE A 136 -12.02 -1.00 8.71
CA PHE A 136 -12.94 -2.13 8.56
C PHE A 136 -12.33 -3.39 9.17
N GLU A 137 -13.16 -4.18 9.85
CA GLU A 137 -12.76 -5.44 10.49
C GLU A 137 -13.32 -6.66 9.75
N ASP A 138 -14.45 -6.49 9.04
CA ASP A 138 -15.14 -7.57 8.34
C ASP A 138 -15.64 -7.13 6.94
N SER A 139 -16.23 -8.08 6.21
CA SER A 139 -16.77 -7.86 4.86
C SER A 139 -17.88 -6.80 4.84
N LEU A 140 -18.66 -6.66 5.92
CA LEU A 140 -19.72 -5.66 6.01
C LEU A 140 -19.13 -4.26 6.21
N GLY A 141 -18.11 -4.11 7.06
CA GLY A 141 -17.36 -2.89 7.25
C GLY A 141 -16.68 -2.44 5.96
N LEU A 142 -16.08 -3.37 5.22
CA LEU A 142 -15.52 -3.08 3.89
C LEU A 142 -16.61 -2.57 2.94
N ALA A 143 -17.78 -3.23 2.89
CA ALA A 143 -18.89 -2.79 2.07
C ALA A 143 -19.40 -1.39 2.46
N LYS A 144 -19.52 -1.09 3.76
CA LYS A 144 -19.87 0.24 4.28
C LYS A 144 -18.84 1.31 3.90
N ALA A 145 -17.57 0.93 3.78
CA ALA A 145 -16.49 1.79 3.31
C ALA A 145 -16.44 1.97 1.78
N GLY A 146 -17.43 1.46 1.04
CA GLY A 146 -17.49 1.52 -0.43
C GLY A 146 -16.93 0.30 -1.15
N GLY A 147 -16.58 -0.76 -0.42
CA GLY A 147 -16.14 -2.04 -0.96
C GLY A 147 -14.69 -2.04 -1.48
N PHE A 148 -14.31 -3.16 -2.09
CA PHE A 148 -12.98 -3.32 -2.68
C PHE A 148 -12.70 -2.34 -3.82
N GLU A 149 -13.74 -1.92 -4.55
CA GLU A 149 -13.60 -0.92 -5.61
C GLU A 149 -13.16 0.45 -5.04
N ALA A 150 -13.77 0.89 -3.94
CA ALA A 150 -13.35 2.13 -3.28
C ALA A 150 -11.91 2.04 -2.76
N LEU A 151 -11.52 0.86 -2.25
CA LEU A 151 -10.15 0.58 -1.82
C LEU A 151 -9.17 0.67 -2.99
N GLN A 152 -9.45 0.02 -4.11
CA GLN A 152 -8.61 0.08 -5.31
C GLN A 152 -8.53 1.51 -5.87
N ALA A 153 -9.66 2.21 -5.92
CA ALA A 153 -9.71 3.59 -6.37
C ALA A 153 -8.88 4.52 -5.46
N MET A 154 -8.82 4.27 -4.15
CA MET A 154 -7.92 4.99 -3.25
C MET A 154 -6.46 4.82 -3.65
N TYR A 155 -5.98 3.58 -3.85
CA TYR A 155 -4.61 3.32 -4.28
C TYR A 155 -4.29 3.90 -5.67
N ALA A 156 -5.26 3.90 -6.59
CA ALA A 156 -5.13 4.54 -7.89
C ALA A 156 -4.98 6.07 -7.77
N ARG A 157 -5.82 6.72 -6.95
CA ARG A 157 -5.71 8.17 -6.66
C ARG A 157 -4.37 8.51 -6.02
N MET A 158 -3.90 7.68 -5.08
CA MET A 158 -2.58 7.83 -4.48
C MET A 158 -1.49 7.73 -5.54
N SER A 159 -1.53 6.71 -6.40
CA SER A 159 -0.53 6.55 -7.46
C SER A 159 -0.45 7.78 -8.38
N ALA A 160 -1.61 8.33 -8.75
CA ALA A 160 -1.69 9.54 -9.57
C ALA A 160 -1.13 10.78 -8.85
N SER A 161 -1.46 10.98 -7.57
CA SER A 161 -1.00 12.13 -6.78
C SER A 161 0.52 12.13 -6.55
N PHE A 162 1.05 10.93 -6.27
CA PHE A 162 2.47 10.75 -5.94
C PHE A 162 3.35 10.55 -7.18
N GLY A 163 2.77 10.24 -8.35
CA GLY A 163 3.50 10.10 -9.61
C GLY A 163 4.25 8.78 -9.77
N TYR A 164 3.92 7.76 -8.97
CA TYR A 164 4.46 6.41 -9.10
C TYR A 164 3.42 5.37 -8.67
N ARG A 165 3.62 4.12 -9.09
CA ARG A 165 2.68 3.03 -8.76
C ARG A 165 2.71 2.72 -7.26
N ILE A 166 1.57 2.90 -6.60
CA ILE A 166 1.31 2.45 -5.22
C ILE A 166 0.18 1.43 -5.29
N ALA A 167 0.53 0.15 -5.15
CA ALA A 167 -0.45 -0.94 -5.14
C ALA A 167 -0.89 -1.26 -3.69
N PRO A 168 -2.09 -1.83 -3.51
CA PRO A 168 -2.47 -2.41 -2.22
C PRO A 168 -1.42 -3.42 -1.75
N PRO A 169 -0.94 -3.35 -0.49
CA PRO A 169 -0.06 -4.35 0.08
C PRO A 169 -0.70 -5.74 0.02
N VAL A 170 0.10 -6.77 -0.24
CA VAL A 170 -0.41 -8.15 -0.35
C VAL A 170 -1.10 -8.58 0.94
N GLU A 171 -0.61 -8.15 2.09
CA GLU A 171 -1.18 -8.44 3.40
C GLU A 171 -2.62 -7.91 3.51
N LEU A 172 -2.89 -6.71 2.98
CA LEU A 172 -4.23 -6.13 2.94
C LEU A 172 -5.15 -6.92 2.01
N LEU A 173 -4.66 -7.30 0.83
CA LEU A 173 -5.42 -8.12 -0.12
C LEU A 173 -5.79 -9.49 0.47
N LEU A 174 -4.85 -10.13 1.16
CA LEU A 174 -5.08 -11.42 1.82
C LEU A 174 -6.00 -11.31 3.03
N ARG A 175 -5.93 -10.20 3.77
CA ARG A 175 -6.89 -9.90 4.84
C ARG A 175 -8.30 -9.80 4.26
N VAL A 176 -8.49 -8.99 3.22
CA VAL A 176 -9.79 -8.84 2.54
C VAL A 176 -10.28 -10.19 2.01
N ALA A 177 -9.45 -10.93 1.26
CA ALA A 177 -9.84 -12.22 0.71
C ALA A 177 -10.31 -13.20 1.79
N ARG A 178 -9.61 -13.26 2.93
CA ARG A 178 -9.98 -14.12 4.06
C ARG A 178 -11.31 -13.72 4.69
N MET A 179 -11.52 -12.42 4.92
CA MET A 179 -12.79 -11.91 5.43
C MET A 179 -13.96 -12.29 4.52
N GLU A 180 -13.76 -12.22 3.20
CA GLU A 180 -14.77 -12.62 2.22
C GLU A 180 -15.01 -14.15 2.23
N VAL A 181 -13.97 -14.97 2.44
CA VAL A 181 -14.12 -16.42 2.63
C VAL A 181 -14.95 -16.73 3.89
N GLU A 182 -14.66 -16.05 5.00
CA GLU A 182 -15.38 -16.21 6.27
C GLU A 182 -16.85 -15.78 6.15
N ALA A 183 -17.10 -14.68 5.43
CA ALA A 183 -18.44 -14.20 5.10
C ALA A 183 -19.16 -15.06 4.03
N ARG A 184 -18.53 -16.12 3.51
CA ARG A 184 -19.01 -16.97 2.40
C ARG A 184 -19.30 -16.20 1.10
N ARG A 185 -18.62 -15.06 0.89
CA ARG A 185 -18.70 -14.20 -0.31
C ARG A 185 -17.53 -14.46 -1.23
N TYR A 186 -17.50 -15.64 -1.84
CA TYR A 186 -16.30 -16.14 -2.52
C TYR A 186 -15.91 -15.40 -3.81
N ALA A 187 -16.82 -14.65 -4.43
CA ALA A 187 -16.56 -13.97 -5.70
C ALA A 187 -15.39 -12.99 -5.61
N LEU A 188 -15.34 -12.17 -4.56
CA LEU A 188 -14.26 -11.21 -4.37
C LEU A 188 -12.93 -11.90 -3.99
N ALA A 189 -12.98 -12.92 -3.12
CA ALA A 189 -11.79 -13.71 -2.77
C ALA A 189 -11.16 -14.38 -4.01
N TRP A 190 -11.99 -14.93 -4.90
CA TRP A 190 -11.55 -15.47 -6.20
C TRP A 190 -10.90 -14.41 -7.06
N ARG A 191 -11.55 -13.24 -7.21
CA ARG A 191 -10.99 -12.14 -8.01
C ARG A 191 -9.62 -11.72 -7.49
N ILE A 192 -9.48 -11.50 -6.19
CA ILE A 192 -8.20 -11.14 -5.56
C ILE A 192 -7.14 -12.21 -5.84
N ALA A 193 -7.47 -13.50 -5.67
CA ALA A 193 -6.52 -14.56 -5.96
C ALA A 193 -6.07 -14.55 -7.43
N LEU A 194 -7.00 -14.37 -8.37
CA LEU A 194 -6.71 -14.40 -9.80
C LEU A 194 -5.91 -13.18 -10.27
N ASP A 195 -6.26 -11.98 -9.82
CA ASP A 195 -5.61 -10.73 -10.21
C ASP A 195 -4.14 -10.70 -9.78
N TYR A 196 -3.84 -11.33 -8.64
CA TYR A 196 -2.52 -11.28 -8.00
C TYR A 196 -1.72 -12.58 -8.14
N ARG A 197 -2.23 -13.60 -8.83
CA ARG A 197 -1.58 -14.92 -8.94
C ARG A 197 -0.19 -14.90 -9.54
N ALA A 198 0.09 -13.98 -10.47
CA ALA A 198 1.39 -13.90 -11.12
C ALA A 198 2.46 -13.32 -10.17
N ALA A 199 2.07 -12.34 -9.34
CA ALA A 199 2.95 -11.71 -8.36
C ALA A 199 3.09 -12.55 -7.09
N TYR A 200 2.01 -13.20 -6.65
CA TYR A 200 1.93 -13.94 -5.38
C TYR A 200 1.27 -15.32 -5.58
N PRO A 201 1.90 -16.25 -6.32
CA PRO A 201 1.27 -17.52 -6.69
C PRO A 201 0.94 -18.40 -5.49
N VAL A 202 1.79 -18.43 -4.47
CA VAL A 202 1.56 -19.21 -3.24
C VAL A 202 0.34 -18.69 -2.47
N ASP A 203 0.21 -17.37 -2.38
CA ASP A 203 -0.90 -16.75 -1.65
C ASP A 203 -2.23 -16.85 -2.40
N ALA A 204 -2.20 -16.68 -3.72
CA ALA A 204 -3.36 -16.88 -4.58
C ALA A 204 -3.91 -18.31 -4.47
N GLU A 205 -3.03 -19.31 -4.57
CA GLU A 205 -3.39 -20.72 -4.35
C GLU A 205 -4.05 -20.92 -3.00
N ARG A 206 -3.43 -20.38 -1.94
CA ARG A 206 -3.92 -20.51 -0.56
C ARG A 206 -5.30 -19.90 -0.36
N VAL A 207 -5.56 -18.73 -0.94
CA VAL A 207 -6.89 -18.09 -0.88
C VAL A 207 -7.95 -18.98 -1.55
N ILE A 208 -7.66 -19.51 -2.73
CA ILE A 208 -8.59 -20.39 -3.45
C ILE A 208 -8.81 -21.69 -2.66
N ASN A 209 -7.75 -22.25 -2.07
CA ASN A 209 -7.84 -23.41 -1.21
C ASN A 209 -8.74 -23.15 0.02
N GLN A 210 -8.66 -21.96 0.62
CA GLN A 210 -9.53 -21.55 1.73
C GLN A 210 -11.01 -21.45 1.31
N ILE A 211 -11.30 -21.00 0.09
CA ILE A 211 -12.67 -21.02 -0.47
C ILE A 211 -13.19 -22.46 -0.51
N GLY A 212 -12.42 -23.38 -1.10
CA GLY A 212 -12.83 -24.78 -1.23
C GLY A 212 -13.03 -25.45 0.13
N LEU A 213 -12.13 -25.19 1.08
CA LEU A 213 -12.27 -25.72 2.45
C LEU A 213 -13.50 -25.15 3.17
N ALA A 214 -13.82 -23.87 2.96
CA ALA A 214 -15.02 -23.26 3.54
C ALA A 214 -16.31 -23.85 2.95
N GLN A 215 -16.35 -24.07 1.64
CA GLN A 215 -17.45 -24.77 0.95
C GLN A 215 -17.62 -26.20 1.49
N LEU A 216 -16.53 -26.94 1.62
CA LEU A 216 -16.55 -28.33 2.11
C LEU A 216 -17.03 -28.42 3.57
N ARG A 217 -16.60 -27.49 4.44
CA ARG A 217 -17.11 -27.38 5.82
C ARG A 217 -18.59 -27.01 5.86
N GLY A 218 -19.07 -26.24 4.88
CA GLY A 218 -20.47 -25.87 4.73
C GLY A 218 -21.36 -26.96 4.11
N GLY A 219 -20.79 -28.12 3.73
CA GLY A 219 -21.52 -29.21 3.07
C GLY A 219 -21.74 -29.03 1.56
N ALA A 220 -21.23 -27.94 0.98
CA ALA A 220 -21.29 -27.64 -0.46
C ALA A 220 -20.20 -28.43 -1.21
N VAL A 221 -20.32 -29.76 -1.21
CA VAL A 221 -19.32 -30.70 -1.76
C VAL A 221 -19.11 -30.50 -3.27
N PRO A 222 -20.15 -30.38 -4.11
CA PRO A 222 -19.97 -30.15 -5.55
C PRO A 222 -19.20 -28.85 -5.86
N GLU A 223 -19.50 -27.76 -5.14
CA GLU A 223 -18.84 -26.47 -5.29
C GLU A 223 -17.39 -26.51 -4.80
N ALA A 224 -17.14 -27.19 -3.68
CA ALA A 224 -15.79 -27.41 -3.18
C ALA A 224 -14.93 -28.17 -4.20
N LEU A 225 -15.47 -29.24 -4.79
CA LEU A 225 -14.79 -29.98 -5.85
C LEU A 225 -14.47 -29.11 -7.07
N ALA A 226 -15.43 -28.30 -7.53
CA ALA A 226 -15.21 -27.37 -8.64
C ALA A 226 -14.09 -26.36 -8.31
N THR A 227 -14.09 -25.82 -7.08
CA THR A 227 -13.04 -24.92 -6.60
C THR A 227 -11.67 -25.60 -6.56
N PHE A 228 -11.56 -26.79 -5.97
CA PHE A 228 -10.28 -27.50 -5.87
C PHE A 228 -9.75 -27.95 -7.24
N ARG A 229 -10.62 -28.43 -8.15
CA ARG A 229 -10.23 -28.76 -9.53
C ARG A 229 -9.67 -27.53 -10.26
N ARG A 230 -10.32 -26.37 -10.10
CA ARG A 230 -9.84 -25.12 -10.67
C ARG A 230 -8.52 -24.65 -10.03
N ASN A 231 -8.36 -24.83 -8.72
CA ASN A 231 -7.11 -24.53 -8.02
C ASN A 231 -5.96 -25.40 -8.55
N ALA A 232 -6.19 -26.70 -8.72
CA ALA A 232 -5.22 -27.64 -9.28
C ALA A 232 -4.86 -27.30 -10.74
N ALA A 233 -5.81 -26.84 -11.55
CA ALA A 233 -5.54 -26.39 -12.91
C ALA A 233 -4.71 -25.09 -12.96
N LEU A 234 -4.94 -24.16 -12.03
CA LEU A 234 -4.21 -22.88 -11.95
C LEU A 234 -2.82 -23.03 -11.35
N PHE A 235 -2.64 -23.94 -10.39
CA PHE A 235 -1.39 -24.16 -9.67
C PHE A 235 -1.02 -25.65 -9.68
N PRO A 236 -0.80 -26.26 -10.86
CA PRO A 236 -0.61 -27.71 -10.99
C PRO A 236 0.62 -28.22 -10.24
N ALA A 237 1.57 -27.34 -9.95
CA ALA A 237 2.75 -27.70 -9.20
C ALA A 237 2.55 -27.58 -7.68
N ALA A 238 1.46 -26.99 -7.17
CA ALA A 238 1.29 -26.83 -5.72
C ALA A 238 0.96 -28.20 -5.06
N LEU A 239 1.65 -28.56 -3.98
CA LEU A 239 1.37 -29.81 -3.27
C LEU A 239 -0.01 -29.79 -2.59
N ASN A 240 -0.34 -28.60 -2.08
CA ASN A 240 -1.51 -28.32 -1.26
C ASN A 240 -2.81 -28.58 -2.05
N VAL A 241 -2.84 -28.20 -3.33
CA VAL A 241 -4.05 -28.28 -4.17
C VAL A 241 -4.44 -29.72 -4.46
N HIS A 242 -3.45 -30.59 -4.72
CA HIS A 242 -3.70 -32.00 -5.01
C HIS A 242 -4.15 -32.76 -3.77
N ARG A 243 -3.56 -32.46 -2.61
CA ARG A 243 -4.02 -33.01 -1.33
C ARG A 243 -5.45 -32.56 -1.01
N ALA A 244 -5.75 -31.28 -1.13
CA ALA A 244 -7.08 -30.75 -0.82
C ALA A 244 -8.15 -31.27 -1.79
N LEU A 245 -7.82 -31.37 -3.09
CA LEU A 245 -8.69 -32.00 -4.08
C LEU A 245 -8.97 -33.46 -3.73
N ALA A 246 -7.94 -34.23 -3.34
CA ALA A 246 -8.11 -35.62 -2.93
C ALA A 246 -9.05 -35.76 -1.73
N GLU A 247 -8.90 -34.93 -0.70
CA GLU A 247 -9.77 -34.91 0.48
C GLU A 247 -11.23 -34.62 0.11
N ALA A 248 -11.46 -33.65 -0.79
CA ALA A 248 -12.80 -33.34 -1.28
C ALA A 248 -13.40 -34.49 -2.12
N LEU A 249 -12.59 -35.14 -2.97
CA LEU A 249 -13.01 -36.31 -3.76
C LEU A 249 -13.40 -37.49 -2.87
N CYS A 250 -12.66 -37.73 -1.78
CA CYS A 250 -13.04 -38.73 -0.80
C CYS A 250 -14.43 -38.45 -0.18
N ARG A 251 -14.71 -37.19 0.18
CA ARG A 251 -16.03 -36.80 0.71
C ARG A 251 -17.16 -36.93 -0.31
N ALA A 252 -16.84 -36.82 -1.60
CA ALA A 252 -17.79 -37.02 -2.69
C ALA A 252 -17.96 -38.50 -3.10
N GLY A 253 -17.23 -39.43 -2.49
CA GLY A 253 -17.24 -40.85 -2.86
C GLY A 253 -16.44 -41.17 -4.14
N GLU A 254 -15.72 -40.20 -4.71
CA GLU A 254 -14.90 -40.36 -5.92
C GLU A 254 -13.53 -40.99 -5.61
N THR A 255 -13.52 -42.17 -4.99
CA THR A 255 -12.32 -42.80 -4.40
C THR A 255 -11.19 -43.07 -5.40
N ALA A 256 -11.50 -43.39 -6.66
CA ALA A 256 -10.48 -43.60 -7.69
C ALA A 256 -9.74 -42.30 -8.04
N ALA A 257 -10.48 -41.21 -8.26
CA ALA A 257 -9.92 -39.89 -8.56
C ALA A 257 -9.15 -39.33 -7.36
N ALA A 258 -9.64 -39.57 -6.14
CA ALA A 258 -8.95 -39.17 -4.91
C ALA A 258 -7.55 -39.81 -4.80
N ARG A 259 -7.44 -41.12 -5.09
CA ARG A 259 -6.14 -41.82 -5.11
C ARG A 259 -5.17 -41.24 -6.12
N GLN A 260 -5.64 -40.88 -7.31
CA GLN A 260 -4.81 -40.21 -8.33
C GLN A 260 -4.30 -38.85 -7.82
N SER A 261 -5.18 -38.08 -7.17
CA SER A 261 -4.82 -36.75 -6.65
C SER A 261 -3.81 -36.83 -5.49
N TYR A 262 -3.95 -37.80 -4.58
CA TYR A 262 -2.93 -38.04 -3.56
C TYR A 262 -1.60 -38.52 -4.13
N ALA A 263 -1.63 -39.42 -5.12
CA ALA A 263 -0.41 -39.90 -5.77
C ALA A 263 0.35 -38.76 -6.44
N GLU A 264 -0.37 -37.81 -7.07
CA GLU A 264 0.23 -36.62 -7.66
C GLU A 264 0.87 -35.70 -6.61
N ALA A 265 0.19 -35.47 -5.48
CA ALA A 265 0.76 -34.72 -4.37
C ALA A 265 2.06 -35.39 -3.84
N ALA A 266 2.08 -36.72 -3.73
CA ALA A 266 3.27 -37.47 -3.30
C ALA A 266 4.40 -37.39 -4.34
N ARG A 267 4.10 -37.55 -5.64
CA ARG A 267 5.09 -37.42 -6.73
C ARG A 267 5.77 -36.06 -6.68
N LEU A 268 4.99 -34.98 -6.61
CA LEU A 268 5.51 -33.61 -6.52
C LEU A 268 6.34 -33.38 -5.25
N ALA A 269 6.01 -34.06 -4.15
CA ALA A 269 6.75 -33.92 -2.89
C ALA A 269 8.14 -34.56 -3.00
N GLU A 270 8.24 -35.71 -3.67
CA GLU A 270 9.50 -36.39 -3.95
C GLU A 270 10.38 -35.56 -4.89
N GLU A 271 9.83 -35.07 -6.00
CA GLU A 271 10.57 -34.28 -7.00
C GLU A 271 11.22 -33.02 -6.43
N ARG A 272 10.62 -32.46 -5.38
CA ARG A 272 11.10 -31.25 -4.71
C ARG A 272 11.98 -31.52 -3.49
N ALA A 273 12.17 -32.79 -3.15
CA ALA A 273 12.73 -33.18 -1.87
C ALA A 273 12.03 -32.48 -0.68
N ASP A 274 10.69 -32.30 -0.74
CA ASP A 274 9.93 -31.64 0.32
C ASP A 274 10.16 -32.39 1.65
N PRO A 275 10.42 -31.69 2.77
CA PRO A 275 10.62 -32.32 4.07
C PRO A 275 9.45 -33.22 4.50
N ARG A 276 8.24 -32.95 3.98
CA ARG A 276 7.00 -33.68 4.29
C ARG A 276 6.71 -34.82 3.31
N ARG A 277 7.60 -35.15 2.36
CA ARG A 277 7.38 -36.18 1.33
C ARG A 277 6.94 -37.54 1.90
N VAL A 278 7.48 -37.94 3.05
CA VAL A 278 7.07 -39.18 3.75
C VAL A 278 5.60 -39.14 4.14
N ALA A 279 5.11 -37.99 4.64
CA ALA A 279 3.71 -37.81 5.00
C ALA A 279 2.79 -37.86 3.76
N TYR A 280 3.19 -37.21 2.65
CA TYR A 280 2.43 -37.28 1.40
C TYR A 280 2.36 -38.72 0.84
N ARG A 281 3.47 -39.48 0.91
CA ARG A 281 3.51 -40.88 0.49
C ARG A 281 2.58 -41.75 1.34
N ALA A 282 2.62 -41.59 2.66
CA ALA A 282 1.74 -42.31 3.57
C ALA A 282 0.26 -41.99 3.29
N GLN A 283 -0.07 -40.71 3.03
CA GLN A 283 -1.42 -40.29 2.67
C GLN A 283 -1.88 -40.91 1.33
N ALA A 284 -0.99 -41.01 0.34
CA ALA A 284 -1.30 -41.64 -0.95
C ALA A 284 -1.61 -43.13 -0.83
N VAL A 285 -0.93 -43.86 0.07
CA VAL A 285 -1.24 -45.25 0.39
C VAL A 285 -2.56 -45.38 1.14
N LYS A 286 -2.79 -44.50 2.13
CA LYS A 286 -4.03 -44.48 2.94
C LYS A 286 -5.27 -44.16 2.10
N GLY A 287 -5.15 -43.28 1.11
CA GLY A 287 -6.25 -42.88 0.23
C GLY A 287 -7.40 -42.24 1.01
N CYS A 288 -8.62 -42.75 0.80
CA CYS A 288 -9.83 -42.25 1.48
C CYS A 288 -10.15 -42.96 2.80
N ALA A 289 -9.40 -43.98 3.19
CA ALA A 289 -9.63 -44.67 4.45
C ALA A 289 -9.16 -43.77 5.60
N GLY A 290 -10.08 -43.11 6.29
CA GLY A 290 -9.82 -42.20 7.41
C GLY A 290 -10.66 -42.60 8.61
#